data_AF-A0A916ID69-F1
#
_entry.id   AF-A0A916ID69-F1
#
_cell.length_a   1.000
_cell.length_b   1.000
_cell.length_c   1.000
_cell.angle_alpha   90.00
_cell.angle_beta   90.00
_cell.angle_gamma   90.00
#
_symmetry.space_group_name_H-M   'P 1'
#
loop_
_entity.id
_entity.type
_entity.pdbx_description
1 polymer ?
#
loop_
_entity_poly.entity_id
_entity_poly.type
_entity_poly.pdbx_seq_one_letter_code
_entity_poly.pdbx_strand_id
1 'polypeptide(L)'
;MKNETVNLPSSGLEAVQARFALRVAAHLNDATRELPHDVAERLKAAREVALERARLARRTEAAGVQLNGAGPLATMVLGGGPGPSRWFKLASLLPIVALVAGFIVIDRLHVKAQIAAAAEIDAALLADDVPPTAYTDPGFLEYLKVPRD
;
A
#
# COMPACT_ATOMS: atom_id res chain seq x y z
N MET A 1 14.45 47.60 -3.92
CA MET A 1 14.44 46.50 -4.91
C MET A 1 13.19 45.70 -4.61
N LYS A 2 12.17 45.75 -5.48
CA LYS A 2 10.86 45.12 -5.24
C LYS A 2 10.97 43.63 -5.58
N ASN A 3 10.54 42.79 -4.67
CA ASN A 3 10.63 41.34 -4.75
C ASN A 3 9.46 40.89 -5.61
N GLU A 4 9.72 40.59 -6.88
CA GLU A 4 8.73 40.05 -7.80
C GLU A 4 8.51 38.57 -7.45
N THR A 5 7.49 38.31 -6.64
CA THR A 5 7.02 36.94 -6.40
C THR A 5 6.48 36.41 -7.72
N VAL A 6 7.21 35.50 -8.36
CA VAL A 6 6.79 34.79 -9.58
C VAL A 6 5.49 34.04 -9.28
N ASN A 7 4.36 34.64 -9.64
CA ASN A 7 3.03 34.07 -9.49
C ASN A 7 2.77 33.14 -10.67
N LEU A 8 3.21 31.88 -10.56
CA LEU A 8 2.90 30.87 -11.58
C LEU A 8 1.39 30.60 -11.56
N PRO A 9 0.69 30.68 -12.70
CA PRO A 9 -0.74 30.40 -12.76
C PRO A 9 -0.98 28.94 -12.35
N SER A 10 -1.91 28.72 -11.41
CA SER A 10 -2.26 27.40 -10.86
C SER A 10 -2.60 26.37 -11.94
N SER A 11 -3.18 26.80 -13.06
CA SER A 11 -3.47 25.96 -14.22
C SER A 11 -2.21 25.37 -14.89
N GLY A 12 -1.09 26.09 -14.87
CA GLY A 12 0.19 25.59 -15.38
C GLY A 12 0.75 24.48 -14.48
N LEU A 13 0.61 24.62 -13.17
CA LEU A 13 1.00 23.58 -12.20
C LEU A 13 0.14 22.33 -12.34
N GLU A 14 -1.18 22.47 -12.50
CA GLU A 14 -2.09 21.35 -12.74
C GLU A 14 -1.74 20.62 -14.05
N ALA A 15 -1.42 21.34 -15.13
CA ALA A 15 -1.02 20.74 -16.40
C ALA A 15 0.29 19.94 -16.28
N VAL A 16 1.27 20.44 -15.53
CA VAL A 16 2.54 19.72 -15.27
C VAL A 16 2.29 18.49 -14.39
N GLN A 17 1.47 18.62 -13.34
CA GLN A 17 1.11 17.51 -12.46
C GLN A 17 0.36 16.41 -13.20
N ALA A 18 -0.60 16.77 -14.07
CA ALA A 18 -1.35 15.83 -14.89
C ALA A 18 -0.43 15.04 -15.85
N ARG A 19 0.54 15.72 -16.48
CA ARG A 19 1.53 15.06 -17.35
C ARG A 19 2.42 14.10 -16.57
N PHE A 20 2.85 14.49 -15.38
CA PHE A 20 3.63 13.61 -14.49
C PHE A 20 2.82 12.38 -14.09
N ALA A 21 1.59 12.58 -13.60
CA ALA A 21 0.69 11.49 -13.22
C ALA A 21 0.44 10.52 -14.38
N LEU A 22 0.21 11.03 -15.58
CA LEU A 22 0.01 10.19 -16.77
C LEU A 22 1.26 9.36 -17.10
N ARG A 23 2.45 9.94 -16.97
CA ARG A 23 3.72 9.27 -17.25
C ARG A 23 4.02 8.17 -16.21
N VAL A 24 3.74 8.45 -14.93
CA VAL A 24 3.85 7.45 -13.86
C VAL A 24 2.85 6.32 -14.06
N ALA A 25 1.58 6.63 -14.38
CA ALA A 25 0.55 5.63 -14.65
C ALA A 25 0.92 4.74 -15.85
N ALA A 26 1.46 5.33 -16.92
CA ALA A 26 1.93 4.59 -18.09
C ALA A 26 3.08 3.63 -17.73
N HIS A 27 4.10 4.11 -17.01
CA HIS A 27 5.20 3.26 -16.55
C HIS A 27 4.73 2.13 -15.64
N LEU A 28 3.82 2.41 -14.70
CA LEU A 28 3.28 1.39 -13.82
C LEU A 28 2.49 0.34 -14.63
N ASN A 29 1.70 0.78 -15.61
CA ASN A 29 0.96 -0.10 -16.50
C ASN A 29 1.88 -0.99 -17.35
N ASP A 30 2.97 -0.44 -17.89
CA ASP A 30 3.94 -1.23 -18.64
C ASP A 30 4.69 -2.22 -17.72
N ALA A 31 5.08 -1.80 -16.51
CA ALA A 31 5.63 -2.71 -15.51
C ALA A 31 4.63 -3.81 -15.11
N THR A 32 3.32 -3.57 -15.23
CA THR A 32 2.32 -4.63 -15.02
C THR A 32 2.28 -5.71 -16.11
N ARG A 33 2.97 -5.51 -17.23
CA ARG A 33 3.10 -6.52 -18.30
C ARG A 33 4.30 -7.45 -18.09
N GLU A 34 5.31 -7.01 -17.35
CA GLU A 34 6.53 -7.75 -17.05
C GLU A 34 6.56 -8.29 -15.61
N LEU A 35 5.41 -8.57 -15.00
CA LEU A 35 5.41 -9.16 -13.65
C LEU A 35 6.03 -10.56 -13.66
N PRO A 36 6.91 -10.86 -12.68
CA PRO A 36 7.31 -12.21 -12.36
C PRO A 36 6.10 -13.12 -12.12
N HIS A 37 6.22 -14.37 -12.59
CA HIS A 37 5.11 -15.30 -12.62
C HIS A 37 4.53 -15.61 -11.23
N ASP A 38 5.38 -15.66 -10.20
CA ASP A 38 4.99 -15.86 -8.80
C ASP A 38 4.09 -14.74 -8.27
N VAL A 39 4.38 -13.48 -8.61
CA VAL A 39 3.56 -12.33 -8.22
C VAL A 39 2.21 -12.33 -8.94
N ALA A 40 2.20 -12.66 -10.23
CA ALA A 40 0.97 -12.78 -11.01
C ALA A 40 0.03 -13.86 -10.43
N GLU A 41 0.56 -15.03 -10.05
CA GLU A 41 -0.22 -16.10 -9.43
C GLU A 41 -0.76 -15.70 -8.05
N ARG A 42 0.04 -15.01 -7.23
CA ARG A 42 -0.43 -14.48 -5.93
C ARG A 42 -1.53 -13.43 -6.11
N LEU A 43 -1.44 -12.56 -7.12
CA LEU A 43 -2.46 -11.58 -7.44
C LEU A 43 -3.76 -12.24 -7.93
N LYS A 44 -3.68 -13.30 -8.74
CA LYS A 44 -4.85 -14.09 -9.14
C LYS A 44 -5.54 -14.70 -7.93
N ALA A 45 -4.79 -15.37 -7.05
CA ALA A 45 -5.34 -15.96 -5.84
C ALA A 45 -6.00 -14.89 -4.94
N ALA A 46 -5.34 -13.74 -4.76
CA ALA A 46 -5.90 -12.62 -4.00
C ALA A 46 -7.19 -12.07 -4.65
N ARG A 47 -7.25 -11.99 -5.99
CA ARG A 47 -8.44 -11.57 -6.74
C ARG A 47 -9.61 -12.54 -6.53
N GLU A 48 -9.36 -13.84 -6.59
CA GLU A 48 -10.39 -14.86 -6.35
C GLU A 48 -10.97 -14.73 -4.92
N VAL A 49 -10.10 -14.58 -3.92
CA VAL A 49 -10.52 -14.35 -2.53
C VAL A 49 -11.36 -13.07 -2.40
N ALA A 50 -10.94 -11.98 -3.04
CA ALA A 50 -11.67 -10.72 -3.02
C ALA A 50 -13.03 -10.83 -3.73
N LEU A 51 -13.11 -11.55 -4.84
CA LEU A 51 -14.36 -11.78 -5.57
C LEU A 51 -15.33 -12.65 -4.79
N GLU A 52 -14.87 -13.70 -4.12
CA GLU A 52 -15.72 -14.50 -3.24
C GLU A 52 -16.26 -13.68 -2.07
N ARG A 53 -15.41 -12.86 -1.42
CA ARG A 53 -15.87 -11.92 -0.39
C ARG A 53 -16.89 -10.91 -0.93
N ALA A 54 -16.65 -10.36 -2.13
CA ALA A 54 -17.59 -9.43 -2.77
C ALA A 54 -18.90 -10.11 -3.20
N ARG A 55 -18.88 -11.39 -3.56
CA ARG A 55 -20.08 -12.19 -3.85
C ARG A 55 -20.89 -12.43 -2.59
N LEU A 56 -20.24 -12.77 -1.47
CA LEU A 56 -20.89 -12.90 -0.17
C LEU A 56 -21.51 -11.57 0.27
N ALA A 57 -20.77 -10.46 0.16
CA ALA A 57 -21.26 -9.12 0.46
C ALA A 57 -22.49 -8.73 -0.40
N ARG A 58 -22.44 -8.99 -1.71
CA ARG A 58 -23.59 -8.74 -2.59
C ARG A 58 -24.78 -9.66 -2.30
N ARG A 59 -24.56 -10.92 -1.88
CA ARG A 59 -25.65 -11.80 -1.44
C ARG A 59 -26.29 -11.28 -0.14
N THR A 60 -25.50 -10.76 0.79
CA THR A 60 -26.03 -10.13 2.01
C THR A 60 -26.76 -8.81 1.72
N GLU A 61 -26.27 -8.00 0.77
CA GLU A 61 -26.95 -6.78 0.33
C GLU A 61 -28.24 -7.10 -0.44
N ALA A 62 -28.23 -8.10 -1.33
CA ALA A 62 -29.44 -8.56 -2.02
C ALA A 62 -30.48 -9.15 -1.06
N ALA A 63 -30.03 -9.79 0.03
CA ALA A 63 -30.92 -10.19 1.13
C ALA A 63 -31.42 -8.97 1.94
N GLY A 64 -30.65 -7.88 2.01
CA GLY A 64 -31.05 -6.60 2.62
C GLY A 64 -31.94 -5.70 1.74
N VAL A 65 -31.98 -5.92 0.42
CA VAL A 65 -32.83 -5.17 -0.53
C VAL A 65 -34.29 -5.66 -0.54
N GLN A 66 -34.62 -6.73 0.18
CA GLN A 66 -36.01 -7.08 0.50
C GLN A 66 -36.57 -6.33 1.73
N LEU A 67 -36.04 -5.16 2.06
CA LEU A 67 -36.53 -4.29 3.14
C LEU A 67 -37.19 -3.02 2.59
N ASN A 68 -37.91 -3.10 1.47
CA ASN A 68 -38.98 -2.15 1.12
C ASN A 68 -40.33 -2.87 1.26
N GLY A 69 -40.62 -3.30 2.47
CA GLY A 69 -41.85 -4.01 2.80
C GLY A 69 -41.81 -4.45 4.25
N ALA A 70 -42.33 -3.59 5.12
CA ALA A 70 -42.60 -3.82 6.54
C ALA A 70 -42.58 -5.29 6.99
N GLY A 71 -41.59 -5.67 7.80
CA GLY A 71 -41.56 -6.98 8.45
C GLY A 71 -40.36 -7.17 9.37
N PRO A 72 -40.55 -7.55 10.65
CA PRO A 72 -39.45 -7.80 11.59
C PRO A 72 -38.80 -9.14 11.25
N LEU A 73 -37.85 -9.16 10.31
CA LEU A 73 -37.15 -10.38 9.89
C LEU A 73 -35.74 -10.52 10.48
N ALA A 74 -35.28 -9.55 11.29
CA ALA A 74 -34.05 -9.71 12.08
C ALA A 74 -34.19 -10.73 13.23
N THR A 75 -35.38 -11.27 13.47
CA THR A 75 -35.67 -12.20 14.59
C THR A 75 -35.87 -13.67 14.18
N MET A 76 -35.72 -14.03 12.90
CA MET A 76 -36.05 -15.40 12.42
C MET A 76 -34.86 -16.20 11.83
N VAL A 77 -33.60 -15.84 12.15
CA VAL A 77 -32.43 -16.65 11.74
C VAL A 77 -31.83 -17.47 12.89
N LEU A 78 -32.20 -17.22 14.15
CA LEU A 78 -31.63 -17.98 15.27
C LEU A 78 -32.72 -18.81 15.93
N GLY A 79 -32.74 -20.08 15.52
CA GLY A 79 -33.69 -21.12 15.89
C GLY A 79 -34.02 -21.18 17.38
N GLY A 80 -35.27 -21.56 17.63
CA GLY A 80 -35.92 -21.55 18.92
C GLY A 80 -35.27 -22.42 19.99
N GLY A 81 -35.36 -21.90 21.22
CA GLY A 81 -35.09 -22.58 22.47
C GLY A 81 -35.36 -21.61 23.63
N PRO A 82 -36.25 -21.93 24.59
CA PRO A 82 -36.53 -21.04 25.71
C PRO A 82 -35.42 -21.15 26.77
N GLY A 83 -34.46 -20.22 26.74
CA GLY A 83 -33.40 -20.09 27.76
C GLY A 83 -32.54 -18.83 27.55
N PRO A 84 -32.21 -18.04 28.60
CA PRO A 84 -32.17 -16.58 28.51
C PRO A 84 -30.85 -15.98 28.01
N SER A 85 -30.95 -15.13 26.98
CA SER A 85 -30.34 -13.79 26.76
C SER A 85 -28.83 -13.55 26.99
N ARG A 86 -28.16 -14.14 27.98
CA ARG A 86 -26.75 -13.86 28.33
C ARG A 86 -25.75 -14.49 27.36
N TRP A 87 -26.01 -15.72 26.89
CA TRP A 87 -25.16 -16.39 25.90
C TRP A 87 -25.18 -15.68 24.53
N PHE A 88 -26.35 -15.19 24.11
CA PHE A 88 -26.48 -14.37 22.89
C PHE A 88 -25.78 -13.00 23.02
N LYS A 89 -25.80 -12.37 24.21
CA LYS A 89 -25.04 -11.14 24.47
C LYS A 89 -23.53 -11.35 24.40
N LEU A 90 -23.03 -12.50 24.87
CA LEU A 90 -21.61 -12.89 24.74
C LEU A 90 -21.25 -13.23 23.28
N ALA A 91 -22.14 -13.92 22.56
CA ALA A 91 -21.96 -14.21 21.14
C ALA A 91 -21.93 -12.94 20.27
N SER A 92 -22.69 -11.91 20.65
CA SER A 92 -22.64 -10.58 20.02
C SER A 92 -21.29 -9.88 20.16
N LEU A 93 -20.46 -10.26 21.13
CA LEU A 93 -19.12 -9.68 21.34
C LEU A 93 -18.05 -10.37 20.48
N LEU A 94 -18.32 -11.60 20.02
CA LEU A 94 -17.42 -12.40 19.19
C LEU A 94 -16.89 -11.68 17.92
N PRO A 95 -17.71 -11.00 17.10
CA PRO A 95 -17.21 -10.30 15.92
C PRO A 95 -16.29 -9.12 16.26
N ILE A 96 -16.54 -8.42 17.38
CA ILE A 96 -15.70 -7.31 17.85
C ILE A 96 -14.33 -7.85 18.28
N VAL A 97 -14.31 -8.95 19.04
CA VAL A 97 -13.05 -9.59 19.46
C VAL A 97 -12.26 -10.10 18.24
N ALA A 98 -12.94 -10.73 17.27
CA ALA A 98 -12.31 -11.18 16.02
C ALA A 98 -11.74 -10.01 15.20
N LEU A 99 -12.41 -8.85 15.19
CA LEU A 99 -11.94 -7.65 14.50
C LEU A 99 -10.68 -7.08 15.16
N VAL A 100 -10.66 -6.95 16.50
CA VAL A 100 -9.48 -6.48 17.23
C VAL A 100 -8.31 -7.45 17.07
N ALA A 101 -8.56 -8.76 17.16
CA ALA A 101 -7.54 -9.78 16.93
C ALA A 101 -6.98 -9.72 15.50
N GLY A 102 -7.86 -9.58 14.50
CA GLY A 102 -7.46 -9.42 13.11
C GLY A 102 -6.62 -8.17 12.88
N PHE A 103 -6.98 -7.05 13.50
CA PHE A 103 -6.23 -5.79 13.43
C PHE A 103 -4.80 -5.95 14.00
N ILE A 104 -4.66 -6.58 15.17
CA ILE A 104 -3.35 -6.84 15.79
C ILE A 104 -2.48 -7.75 14.89
N VAL A 105 -3.06 -8.79 14.29
CA VAL A 105 -2.31 -9.69 13.40
C VAL A 105 -1.78 -8.97 12.16
N ILE A 106 -2.57 -8.09 11.55
CA ILE A 106 -2.17 -7.31 10.37
C ILE A 106 -1.07 -6.30 10.72
N ASP A 107 -1.18 -5.65 11.88
CA ASP A 107 -0.17 -4.71 12.39
C ASP A 107 1.20 -5.39 12.58
N ARG A 108 1.20 -6.60 13.17
CA ARG A 108 2.43 -7.40 13.35
C ARG A 108 3.13 -7.77 12.04
N LEU A 109 2.41 -7.84 10.92
CA LEU A 109 2.99 -8.15 9.61
C LEU A 109 3.72 -6.94 8.98
N HIS A 110 3.43 -5.71 9.42
CA HIS A 110 4.05 -4.49 8.87
C HIS A 110 5.38 -4.12 9.54
N VAL A 111 5.73 -4.74 10.68
CA VAL A 111 6.92 -4.36 11.47
C VAL A 111 8.25 -4.87 10.87
N LYS A 112 8.24 -5.70 9.81
CA LYS A 112 9.48 -6.30 9.26
C LYS A 112 9.99 -5.71 7.95
N ALA A 113 9.30 -4.73 7.35
CA ALA A 113 9.72 -4.17 6.05
C ALA A 113 10.46 -2.82 6.13
N GLN A 114 10.48 -2.14 7.29
CA GLN A 114 11.06 -0.79 7.38
C GLN A 114 12.47 -0.71 7.99
N ILE A 115 13.05 -1.82 8.48
CA ILE A 115 14.38 -1.77 9.13
C ILE A 115 15.53 -2.01 8.15
N ALA A 116 15.29 -2.61 6.98
CA ALA A 116 16.35 -2.89 6.00
C ALA A 116 16.73 -1.66 5.15
N ALA A 117 15.79 -0.75 4.86
CA ALA A 117 16.04 0.38 3.95
C ALA A 117 16.80 1.56 4.59
N ALA A 118 16.82 1.67 5.93
CA ALA A 118 17.54 2.74 6.62
C ALA A 118 19.03 2.39 6.88
N ALA A 119 19.37 1.10 6.92
CA ALA A 119 20.73 0.64 7.18
C ALA A 119 21.62 0.69 5.93
N GLU A 120 21.06 0.51 4.73
CA GLU A 120 21.83 0.57 3.48
C GLU A 120 22.36 1.98 3.18
N ILE A 121 21.62 3.03 3.55
CA ILE A 121 22.06 4.42 3.33
C ILE A 121 23.21 4.80 4.28
N ASP A 122 23.15 4.39 5.55
CA ASP A 122 24.19 4.66 6.54
C ASP A 122 25.44 3.79 6.32
N ALA A 123 25.26 2.55 5.85
CA ALA A 123 26.37 1.69 5.44
C ALA A 123 27.06 2.18 4.17
N ALA A 124 26.33 2.76 3.21
CA ALA A 124 26.95 3.41 2.04
C ALA A 124 27.71 4.69 2.43
N LEU A 125 27.33 5.34 3.54
CA LEU A 125 28.04 6.51 4.08
C LEU A 125 29.26 6.12 4.94
N LEU A 126 29.23 4.98 5.63
CA LEU A 126 30.36 4.46 6.43
C LEU A 126 31.33 3.56 5.66
N ALA A 127 30.92 2.97 4.53
CA ALA A 127 31.75 2.11 3.67
C ALA A 127 32.32 2.83 2.44
N ASP A 128 32.07 4.14 2.29
CA ASP A 128 32.76 4.95 1.29
C ASP A 128 34.21 5.18 1.74
N ASP A 129 35.07 4.26 1.31
CA ASP A 129 36.49 4.18 1.66
C ASP A 129 37.38 5.11 0.81
N VAL A 130 36.79 6.12 0.16
CA VAL A 130 37.54 7.10 -0.62
C VAL A 130 37.07 8.50 -0.25
N PRO A 131 37.75 9.22 0.66
CA PRO A 131 37.42 10.60 0.94
C PRO A 131 37.43 11.38 -0.39
N PRO A 132 36.44 12.27 -0.65
CA PRO A 132 36.32 12.99 -1.92
C PRO A 132 37.56 13.84 -2.27
N THR A 133 38.48 14.03 -1.31
CA THR A 133 39.80 14.64 -1.51
C THR A 133 40.78 13.79 -2.32
N ALA A 134 40.57 12.47 -2.45
CA ALA A 134 41.43 11.58 -3.23
C ALA A 134 41.32 11.85 -4.74
N TYR A 135 40.18 12.34 -5.22
CA TYR A 135 40.00 12.78 -6.60
C TYR A 135 40.68 14.13 -6.91
N THR A 136 41.11 14.86 -5.89
CA THR A 136 41.85 16.13 -6.01
C THR A 136 43.34 15.99 -5.76
N ASP A 137 43.86 14.77 -5.60
CA ASP A 137 45.31 14.59 -5.45
C ASP A 137 46.04 15.04 -6.73
N PRO A 138 47.05 15.92 -6.62
CA PRO A 138 47.82 16.38 -7.77
C PRO A 138 48.43 15.25 -8.61
N GLY A 139 48.70 14.08 -8.01
CA GLY A 139 49.25 12.91 -8.72
C GLY A 139 48.28 12.28 -9.72
N PHE A 140 46.97 12.29 -9.47
CA PHE A 140 45.97 11.75 -10.40
C PHE A 140 45.81 12.65 -11.64
N LEU A 141 45.94 13.97 -11.47
CA LEU A 141 45.96 14.92 -12.58
C LEU A 141 47.20 14.76 -13.47
N GLU A 142 48.35 14.38 -12.91
CA GLU A 142 49.53 14.03 -13.69
C GLU A 142 49.35 12.72 -14.48
N TYR A 143 48.72 11.70 -13.88
CA TYR A 143 48.40 10.45 -14.59
C TYR A 143 47.50 10.67 -15.81
N LEU A 144 46.53 11.60 -15.73
CA LEU A 144 45.68 11.98 -16.88
C LEU A 144 46.40 12.84 -17.93
N LYS A 145 47.50 13.49 -17.57
CA LYS A 145 48.29 14.32 -18.46
C LYS A 145 49.35 13.55 -19.22
N VAL A 146 49.74 12.35 -18.80
CA VAL A 146 50.69 11.53 -19.56
C VAL A 146 49.96 10.99 -20.79
N PRO A 147 50.23 11.52 -22.01
CA PRO A 147 49.74 10.89 -23.21
C PRO A 147 50.48 9.56 -23.31
N ARG A 148 49.71 8.48 -23.35
CA ARG A 148 50.23 7.13 -23.51
C ARG A 148 50.59 6.95 -24.98
N ASP A 149 51.86 7.13 -25.31
CA ASP A 149 52.46 6.66 -26.56
C ASP A 149 52.60 5.12 -26.54
#